data_AF-A0AAV8D127-F1
#
_entry.id   AF-A0AAV8D127-F1
#
_cell.length_a   1.000
_cell.length_b   1.000
_cell.length_c   1.000
_cell.angle_alpha   90.00
_cell.angle_beta   90.00
_cell.angle_gamma   90.00
#
_symmetry.space_group_name_H-M   'P 1'
#
loop_
_entity.id
_entity.type
_entity.pdbx_description
1 polymer ?
#
loop_
_entity_poly.entity_id
_entity_poly.type
_entity_poly.pdbx_seq_one_letter_code
_entity_poly.pdbx_strand_id
1 'polypeptide(L)'
;MGVFGTIRELKFTPIICLRGPSRSYVQKSSTKKPSSSSILSCSARLNNDKVKRRRKGGSGASVKRHRFSIMNPMIWHKVAAISGMAALGLGTYGSHGFRPKDSTYKQVWQTASLYHLVHTAALVGAPVTKHPHIFGGLLTAGILLFSGTCYTVAYFEDRKYAGTAPIGGFAFIAAWASLLL
;
A
#
# COMPACT_ATOMS: atom_id res chain seq x y z
N MET A 1 35.86 -36.27 -8.29
CA MET A 1 36.62 -35.08 -8.73
C MET A 1 35.81 -34.43 -9.83
N GLY A 2 35.11 -33.31 -9.71
CA GLY A 2 35.24 -32.16 -8.82
C GLY A 2 35.06 -30.93 -9.71
N VAL A 3 33.84 -30.41 -9.82
CA VAL A 3 33.59 -29.06 -10.37
C VAL A 3 32.68 -28.37 -9.36
N PHE A 4 33.32 -27.61 -8.49
CA PHE A 4 32.77 -26.90 -7.33
C PHE A 4 32.64 -25.41 -7.68
N GLY A 5 31.55 -24.78 -7.25
CA GLY A 5 31.40 -23.32 -7.16
C GLY A 5 30.96 -22.64 -8.47
N THR A 6 30.14 -21.59 -8.51
CA THR A 6 29.81 -20.60 -7.49
C THR A 6 28.63 -19.78 -8.01
N ILE A 7 27.41 -19.96 -7.50
CA ILE A 7 26.36 -18.93 -7.59
C ILE A 7 25.63 -18.87 -6.23
N ARG A 8 26.33 -18.32 -5.24
CA ARG A 8 25.76 -17.67 -4.06
C ARG A 8 26.06 -16.19 -4.18
N GLU A 9 25.22 -15.37 -3.53
CA GLU A 9 25.41 -13.93 -3.27
C GLU A 9 24.91 -12.95 -4.35
N LEU A 10 23.60 -12.73 -4.40
CA LEU A 10 23.08 -11.37 -4.63
C LEU A 10 22.45 -10.89 -3.32
N LYS A 11 23.34 -10.50 -2.41
CA LYS A 11 23.01 -9.67 -1.25
C LYS A 11 22.53 -8.31 -1.75
N PHE A 12 21.33 -7.98 -1.30
CA PHE A 12 20.86 -6.62 -1.10
C PHE A 12 21.89 -5.85 -0.24
N THR A 13 22.41 -4.74 -0.74
CA THR A 13 22.98 -3.67 0.09
C THR A 13 22.66 -2.29 -0.48
N PRO A 14 22.50 -1.27 0.40
CA PRO A 14 21.74 -0.05 0.12
C PRO A 14 22.60 1.14 -0.31
N ILE A 15 21.91 2.14 -0.88
CA ILE A 15 22.05 3.61 -0.71
C ILE A 15 23.42 4.12 -0.23
N ILE A 16 24.11 4.97 -1.02
CA ILE A 16 24.76 6.26 -0.63
C ILE A 16 25.69 6.80 -1.75
N CYS A 17 25.57 8.13 -2.00
CA CYS A 17 26.51 9.11 -2.58
C CYS A 17 27.16 8.93 -3.96
N LEU A 18 26.88 9.86 -4.90
CA LEU A 18 27.82 10.74 -5.64
C LEU A 18 27.00 11.96 -6.16
N ARG A 19 27.14 13.22 -5.74
CA ARG A 19 28.24 14.23 -5.72
C ARG A 19 28.17 15.25 -6.89
N GLY A 20 27.64 16.46 -6.61
CA GLY A 20 28.03 17.79 -7.15
C GLY A 20 27.76 18.13 -8.63
N PRO A 21 27.77 19.43 -9.06
CA PRO A 21 28.58 20.52 -8.52
C PRO A 21 27.90 21.90 -8.29
N SER A 22 28.43 22.59 -7.26
CA SER A 22 28.72 24.02 -7.07
C SER A 22 28.06 25.12 -7.93
N ARG A 23 27.37 26.08 -7.29
CA ARG A 23 27.32 27.48 -7.76
C ARG A 23 27.16 28.51 -6.63
N SER A 24 28.31 29.13 -6.32
CA SER A 24 28.60 30.50 -5.89
C SER A 24 27.66 31.25 -4.93
N TYR A 25 28.16 31.42 -3.70
CA TYR A 25 27.83 32.49 -2.76
C TYR A 25 28.16 33.88 -3.35
N VAL A 26 27.24 34.85 -3.22
CA VAL A 26 27.55 36.29 -3.30
C VAL A 26 27.33 36.88 -1.91
N GLN A 27 28.45 37.21 -1.26
CA GLN A 27 28.51 37.93 0.00
C GLN A 27 28.68 39.42 -0.30
N LYS A 28 27.82 40.29 0.24
CA LYS A 28 28.09 41.72 0.33
C LYS A 28 27.89 42.19 1.76
N SER A 29 29.03 42.41 2.41
CA SER A 29 29.22 43.03 3.72
C SER A 29 29.36 44.55 3.57
N SER A 30 28.62 45.34 4.35
CA SER A 30 28.88 46.76 4.64
C SER A 30 28.35 47.05 6.05
N THR A 31 29.17 46.90 7.08
CA THR A 31 29.89 47.98 7.79
C THR A 31 28.97 48.99 8.49
N LYS A 32 28.87 48.87 9.83
CA LYS A 32 29.15 49.95 10.81
C LYS A 32 28.86 49.47 12.26
N LYS A 33 29.90 49.41 13.09
CA LYS A 33 29.81 49.56 14.56
C LYS A 33 29.90 51.06 14.90
N PRO A 34 29.26 51.50 16.00
CA PRO A 34 30.02 52.05 17.13
C PRO A 34 29.54 51.41 18.45
N SER A 35 30.42 50.89 19.30
CA SER A 35 31.17 51.58 20.37
C SER A 35 30.30 52.25 21.46
N SER A 36 30.22 51.52 22.58
CA SER A 36 30.14 51.92 23.99
C SER A 36 29.16 52.97 24.52
N SER A 37 28.74 52.65 25.76
CA SER A 37 28.15 53.47 26.82
C SER A 37 26.70 53.92 26.64
N SER A 38 25.79 53.24 27.35
CA SER A 38 25.01 53.84 28.44
C SER A 38 24.05 52.83 29.05
N ILE A 39 24.14 52.73 30.37
CA ILE A 39 23.24 52.06 31.29
C ILE A 39 21.87 52.72 31.19
N LEU A 40 20.77 51.96 31.05
CA LEU A 40 19.51 52.18 31.80
C LEU A 40 18.44 51.14 31.42
N SER A 41 18.00 50.41 32.44
CA SER A 41 16.61 50.13 32.80
C SER A 41 15.53 50.26 31.70
N CYS A 42 14.79 49.19 31.44
CA CYS A 42 13.37 49.11 31.84
C CYS A 42 12.72 47.83 31.30
N SER A 43 12.05 47.10 32.20
CA SER A 43 10.98 46.15 31.89
C SER A 43 10.01 46.67 30.83
N ALA A 44 9.66 45.84 29.84
CA ALA A 44 8.30 45.84 29.30
C ALA A 44 8.01 44.62 28.41
N ARG A 45 7.17 43.75 28.97
CA ARG A 45 5.89 43.36 28.37
C ARG A 45 5.95 42.48 27.11
N LEU A 46 5.84 41.18 27.39
CA LEU A 46 5.21 40.19 26.51
C LEU A 46 3.95 40.80 25.88
N ASN A 47 3.91 40.93 24.55
CA ASN A 47 2.67 41.17 23.82
C ASN A 47 2.50 40.06 22.77
N ASN A 48 1.69 39.08 23.14
CA ASN A 48 1.38 37.87 22.39
C ASN A 48 0.24 38.11 21.38
N ASP A 49 0.17 39.29 20.79
CA ASP A 49 -0.96 39.71 19.97
C ASP A 49 -0.47 40.22 18.63
N LYS A 50 -0.27 39.33 17.66
CA LYS A 50 -0.57 39.53 16.22
C LYS A 50 -0.31 38.26 15.39
N VAL A 51 -0.85 37.10 15.79
CA VAL A 51 -1.24 36.08 14.81
C VAL A 51 -2.60 36.49 14.23
N LYS A 52 -2.63 37.64 13.55
CA LYS A 52 -3.79 38.05 12.75
C LYS A 52 -3.79 37.16 11.52
N ARG A 53 -4.46 36.01 11.63
CA ARG A 53 -4.82 35.11 10.53
C ARG A 53 -5.45 35.95 9.42
N ARG A 54 -4.65 36.37 8.44
CA ARG A 54 -5.15 36.84 7.15
C ARG A 54 -5.74 35.64 6.42
N ARG A 55 -7.02 35.37 6.68
CA ARG A 55 -7.89 34.72 5.70
C ARG A 55 -8.09 35.70 4.54
N LYS A 56 -7.14 35.73 3.60
CA LYS A 56 -7.42 36.06 2.19
C LYS A 56 -7.60 34.69 1.52
N GLY A 57 -8.77 34.31 1.03
CA GLY A 57 -9.51 35.04 0.02
C GLY A 57 -8.84 34.73 -1.32
N GLY A 58 -9.16 33.56 -1.89
CA GLY A 58 -8.57 33.05 -3.11
C GLY A 58 -9.43 31.94 -3.72
N SER A 59 -10.30 32.34 -4.64
CA SER A 59 -10.78 31.59 -5.80
C SER A 59 -11.22 30.14 -5.60
N GLY A 60 -12.54 29.94 -5.55
CA GLY A 60 -13.26 29.55 -6.76
C GLY A 60 -12.77 28.33 -7.55
N ALA A 61 -12.08 27.36 -6.94
CA ALA A 61 -12.03 26.02 -7.48
C ALA A 61 -13.32 25.33 -7.04
N SER A 62 -14.39 25.53 -7.82
CA SER A 62 -15.50 24.60 -7.88
C SER A 62 -14.92 23.28 -8.40
N VAL A 63 -14.23 22.55 -7.53
CA VAL A 63 -13.99 21.13 -7.70
C VAL A 63 -15.39 20.58 -7.80
N LYS A 64 -15.81 20.32 -9.04
CA LYS A 64 -17.00 19.54 -9.37
C LYS A 64 -16.71 18.18 -8.75
N ARG A 65 -16.97 18.09 -7.44
CA ARG A 65 -16.95 16.88 -6.64
C ARG A 65 -18.06 16.11 -7.30
N HIS A 66 -17.71 15.34 -8.32
CA HIS A 66 -18.60 14.39 -8.93
C HIS A 66 -19.13 13.61 -7.74
N ARG A 67 -20.37 13.94 -7.34
CA ARG A 67 -21.14 13.09 -6.46
C ARG A 67 -21.38 11.86 -7.31
N PHE A 68 -20.36 11.00 -7.36
CA PHE A 68 -20.51 9.62 -7.72
C PHE A 68 -21.68 9.17 -6.86
N SER A 69 -22.78 8.82 -7.50
CA SER A 69 -24.01 8.46 -6.81
C SER A 69 -23.71 7.16 -6.07
N ILE A 70 -23.31 7.31 -4.80
CA ILE A 70 -23.01 6.26 -3.84
C ILE A 70 -24.36 5.61 -3.51
N MET A 71 -24.84 4.72 -4.37
CA MET A 71 -25.89 3.76 -4.00
C MET A 71 -25.18 2.57 -3.33
N ASN A 72 -25.10 2.61 -1.99
CA ASN A 72 -24.55 1.58 -1.09
C ASN A 72 -23.15 0.96 -1.37
N PRO A 73 -22.09 1.74 -1.68
CA PRO A 73 -20.73 1.25 -1.87
C PRO A 73 -20.01 0.87 -0.56
N MET A 74 -20.60 1.13 0.61
CA MET A 74 -19.95 0.86 1.89
C MET A 74 -19.74 -0.64 2.14
N ILE A 75 -20.62 -1.49 1.63
CA ILE A 75 -20.54 -2.95 1.86
C ILE A 75 -19.27 -3.53 1.22
N TRP A 76 -18.99 -3.16 -0.03
CA TRP A 76 -17.83 -3.65 -0.77
C TRP A 76 -16.51 -3.14 -0.20
N HIS A 77 -16.47 -1.90 0.28
CA HIS A 77 -15.30 -1.38 1.00
C HIS A 77 -15.04 -2.14 2.30
N LYS A 78 -16.08 -2.51 3.06
CA LYS A 78 -15.93 -3.33 4.28
C LYS A 78 -15.38 -4.71 3.95
N VAL A 79 -15.91 -5.38 2.93
CA VAL A 79 -15.41 -6.69 2.47
C VAL A 79 -13.96 -6.58 2.01
N ALA A 80 -13.62 -5.56 1.22
CA ALA A 80 -12.26 -5.31 0.77
C ALA A 80 -11.30 -5.02 1.93
N ALA A 81 -11.73 -4.27 2.95
CA ALA A 81 -10.92 -4.01 4.14
C ALA A 81 -10.64 -5.30 4.94
N ILE A 82 -11.67 -6.13 5.17
CA ILE A 82 -11.51 -7.40 5.89
C ILE A 82 -10.61 -8.36 5.10
N SER A 83 -10.85 -8.48 3.79
CA SER A 83 -10.03 -9.29 2.90
C SER A 83 -8.58 -8.79 2.86
N GLY A 84 -8.36 -7.47 2.92
CA GLY A 84 -7.03 -6.87 2.88
C GLY A 84 -6.24 -7.12 4.16
N MET A 85 -6.89 -7.00 5.31
CA MET A 85 -6.29 -7.39 6.59
C MET A 85 -5.90 -8.86 6.59
N ALA A 86 -6.76 -9.75 6.10
CA ALA A 86 -6.47 -11.18 5.99
C ALA A 86 -5.31 -11.46 5.03
N ALA A 87 -5.32 -10.86 3.83
CA ALA A 87 -4.26 -11.05 2.83
C ALA A 87 -2.88 -10.61 3.33
N LEU A 88 -2.81 -9.47 4.04
CA LEU A 88 -1.56 -8.99 4.64
C LEU A 88 -1.12 -9.87 5.82
N GLY A 89 -2.04 -10.27 6.70
CA GLY A 89 -1.73 -11.16 7.81
C GLY A 89 -1.20 -12.52 7.34
N LEU A 90 -1.89 -13.15 6.40
CA LEU A 90 -1.49 -14.43 5.81
C LEU A 90 -0.23 -14.31 4.96
N GLY A 91 -0.04 -13.20 4.24
CA GLY A 91 1.17 -12.93 3.46
C GLY A 91 2.41 -12.75 4.33
N THR A 92 2.32 -11.97 5.40
CA THR A 92 3.44 -11.78 6.35
C THR A 92 3.77 -13.08 7.10
N TYR A 93 2.75 -13.84 7.52
CA TYR A 93 2.91 -15.16 8.10
C TYR A 93 3.62 -16.13 7.15
N GLY A 94 3.26 -16.13 5.87
CA GLY A 94 3.88 -16.95 4.83
C GLY A 94 5.37 -16.72 4.62
N SER A 95 5.82 -15.48 4.79
CA SER A 95 7.20 -15.09 4.55
C SER A 95 8.09 -15.23 5.79
N HIS A 96 7.55 -14.99 6.99
CA HIS A 96 8.33 -14.96 8.23
C HIS A 96 8.10 -16.18 9.13
N GLY A 97 6.86 -16.66 9.24
CA GLY A 97 6.47 -17.71 10.20
C GLY A 97 6.32 -19.11 9.58
N PHE A 98 5.96 -19.19 8.30
CA PHE A 98 5.62 -20.45 7.66
C PHE A 98 6.88 -21.23 7.21
N ARG A 99 7.10 -22.40 7.82
CA ARG A 99 8.24 -23.29 7.57
C ARG A 99 7.75 -24.73 7.35
N PRO A 100 7.19 -25.03 6.16
CA PRO A 100 6.73 -26.37 5.83
C PRO A 100 7.90 -27.35 5.70
N LYS A 101 7.62 -28.65 5.81
CA LYS A 101 8.62 -29.71 5.63
C LYS A 101 9.12 -29.75 4.18
N ASP A 102 8.20 -29.56 3.24
CA ASP A 102 8.50 -29.44 1.81
C ASP A 102 8.39 -27.97 1.35
N SER A 103 9.48 -27.50 0.75
CA SER A 103 9.59 -26.16 0.16
C SER A 103 8.52 -25.86 -0.92
N THR A 104 7.97 -26.89 -1.55
CA THR A 104 6.90 -26.77 -2.55
C THR A 104 5.65 -26.11 -1.94
N TYR A 105 5.29 -26.44 -0.70
CA TYR A 105 4.12 -25.84 -0.04
C TYR A 105 4.36 -24.38 0.34
N LYS A 106 5.63 -23.98 0.53
CA LYS A 106 5.98 -22.57 0.72
C LYS A 106 5.66 -21.76 -0.54
N GLN A 107 5.97 -22.29 -1.72
CA GLN A 107 5.63 -21.64 -2.99
C GLN A 107 4.11 -21.52 -3.17
N VAL A 108 3.35 -22.56 -2.81
CA VAL A 108 1.88 -22.55 -2.86
C VAL A 108 1.30 -21.46 -1.96
N TRP A 109 1.83 -21.33 -0.75
CA TRP A 109 1.41 -20.27 0.20
C TRP A 109 1.67 -18.87 -0.36
N GLN A 110 2.83 -18.66 -0.98
CA GLN A 110 3.19 -17.38 -1.58
C GLN A 110 2.27 -17.05 -2.77
N THR A 111 1.96 -18.02 -3.61
CA THR A 111 0.98 -17.86 -4.70
C THR A 111 -0.41 -17.55 -4.15
N ALA A 112 -0.88 -18.27 -3.12
CA ALA A 112 -2.17 -18.02 -2.48
C ALA A 112 -2.30 -16.58 -1.98
N SER A 113 -1.24 -16.09 -1.33
CA SER A 113 -1.17 -14.75 -0.75
C SER A 113 -1.11 -13.67 -1.83
N LEU A 114 -0.33 -13.88 -2.90
CA LEU A 114 -0.26 -12.97 -4.02
C LEU A 114 -1.64 -12.83 -4.69
N TYR A 115 -2.32 -13.94 -4.97
CA TYR A 115 -3.65 -13.92 -5.57
C TYR A 115 -4.68 -13.27 -4.64
N HIS A 116 -4.63 -13.54 -3.32
CA HIS A 116 -5.51 -12.89 -2.35
C HIS A 116 -5.33 -11.37 -2.36
N LEU A 117 -4.08 -10.89 -2.31
CA LEU A 117 -3.77 -9.46 -2.30
C LEU A 117 -4.20 -8.76 -3.60
N VAL A 118 -3.87 -9.32 -4.76
CA VAL A 118 -4.19 -8.75 -6.08
C VAL A 118 -5.71 -8.61 -6.27
N HIS A 119 -6.47 -9.66 -5.95
CA HIS A 119 -7.92 -9.65 -6.11
C HIS A 119 -8.61 -8.79 -5.03
N THR A 120 -8.01 -8.66 -3.85
CA THR A 120 -8.49 -7.70 -2.85
C THR A 120 -8.27 -6.27 -3.29
N ALA A 121 -7.12 -5.95 -3.89
CA ALA A 121 -6.87 -4.63 -4.47
C ALA A 121 -7.87 -4.32 -5.58
N ALA A 122 -8.20 -5.30 -6.43
CA ALA A 122 -9.26 -5.18 -7.42
C ALA A 122 -10.65 -4.95 -6.79
N LEU A 123 -10.94 -5.60 -5.65
CA LEU A 123 -12.21 -5.46 -4.93
C LEU A 123 -12.43 -4.04 -4.38
N VAL A 124 -11.37 -3.29 -4.06
CA VAL A 124 -11.45 -1.86 -3.72
C VAL A 124 -12.03 -1.04 -4.88
N GLY A 125 -11.77 -1.45 -6.13
CA GLY A 125 -12.31 -0.82 -7.34
C GLY A 125 -13.74 -1.22 -7.68
N ALA A 126 -14.30 -2.24 -7.03
CA ALA A 126 -15.66 -2.73 -7.29
C ALA A 126 -16.77 -1.67 -7.31
N PRO A 127 -16.84 -0.69 -6.38
CA PRO A 127 -17.93 0.29 -6.37
C PRO A 127 -17.90 1.27 -7.55
N VAL A 128 -16.80 1.33 -8.32
CA VAL A 128 -16.69 2.18 -9.52
C VAL A 128 -17.31 1.52 -10.75
N THR A 129 -17.58 0.21 -10.68
CA THR A 129 -18.07 -0.60 -11.81
C THR A 129 -19.58 -0.46 -12.03
N LYS A 130 -20.05 -0.81 -13.24
CA LYS A 130 -21.47 -0.78 -13.63
C LYS A 130 -22.33 -1.74 -12.79
N HIS A 131 -21.77 -2.89 -12.41
CA HIS A 131 -22.44 -3.94 -11.64
C HIS A 131 -21.61 -4.37 -10.41
N PRO A 132 -21.56 -3.54 -9.35
CA PRO A 132 -20.67 -3.76 -8.21
C PRO A 132 -20.98 -5.05 -7.44
N HIS A 133 -22.25 -5.47 -7.41
CA HIS A 133 -22.67 -6.68 -6.71
C HIS A 133 -22.19 -7.96 -7.36
N ILE A 134 -22.22 -8.01 -8.70
CA ILE A 134 -21.79 -9.17 -9.48
C ILE A 134 -20.26 -9.24 -9.42
N PHE A 135 -19.58 -8.17 -9.79
CA PHE A 135 -18.13 -8.11 -9.81
C PHE A 135 -17.53 -8.40 -8.43
N GLY A 136 -18.01 -7.71 -7.39
CA GLY A 136 -17.52 -7.90 -6.03
C GLY A 136 -17.84 -9.28 -5.47
N GLY A 137 -19.03 -9.82 -5.77
CA GLY A 137 -19.46 -11.14 -5.33
C GLY A 137 -18.59 -12.25 -5.92
N LEU A 138 -18.37 -12.22 -7.23
CA LEU A 138 -17.53 -13.20 -7.92
C LEU A 138 -16.06 -13.10 -7.49
N LEU A 139 -15.53 -11.89 -7.30
CA LEU A 139 -14.18 -11.70 -6.76
C LEU A 139 -14.04 -12.28 -5.35
N THR A 140 -15.00 -11.99 -4.47
CA THR A 140 -14.95 -12.46 -3.08
C THR A 140 -15.07 -13.99 -3.03
N ALA A 141 -15.99 -14.57 -3.81
CA ALA A 141 -16.13 -16.01 -3.95
C ALA A 141 -14.84 -16.66 -4.50
N GLY A 142 -14.23 -16.06 -5.53
CA GLY A 142 -12.96 -16.50 -6.08
C GLY A 142 -11.82 -16.45 -5.07
N ILE A 143 -11.70 -15.38 -4.28
CA ILE A 143 -10.71 -15.27 -3.19
C ILE A 143 -10.87 -16.42 -2.20
N LEU A 144 -12.09 -16.65 -1.71
CA LEU A 144 -12.35 -17.70 -0.71
C LEU A 144 -12.09 -19.10 -1.28
N LEU A 145 -12.57 -19.39 -2.49
CA LEU A 145 -12.43 -20.71 -3.10
C LEU A 145 -10.98 -20.99 -3.54
N PHE A 146 -10.32 -20.05 -4.22
CA PHE A 146 -8.97 -20.27 -4.73
C PHE A 146 -7.93 -20.13 -3.61
N SER A 147 -7.90 -18.97 -2.94
CA SER A 147 -6.88 -18.69 -1.93
C SER A 147 -7.10 -19.54 -0.68
N GLY A 148 -8.35 -19.70 -0.22
CA GLY A 148 -8.68 -20.58 0.89
C GLY A 148 -8.24 -22.03 0.64
N THR A 149 -8.48 -22.57 -0.55
CA THR A 149 -8.03 -23.92 -0.91
C THR A 149 -6.50 -24.02 -0.94
N CYS A 150 -5.80 -23.03 -1.50
CA CYS A 150 -4.34 -23.06 -1.50
C CYS A 150 -3.75 -22.95 -0.08
N TYR A 151 -4.39 -22.20 0.82
CA TYR A 151 -3.99 -22.14 2.23
C TYR A 151 -4.21 -23.47 2.96
N THR A 152 -5.32 -24.16 2.73
CA THR A 152 -5.56 -25.48 3.34
C THR A 152 -4.57 -26.52 2.81
N VAL A 153 -4.31 -26.54 1.51
CA VAL A 153 -3.29 -27.42 0.88
C VAL A 153 -1.91 -27.16 1.45
N ALA A 154 -1.53 -25.88 1.65
CA ALA A 154 -0.24 -25.54 2.22
C ALA A 154 -0.16 -25.89 3.72
N TYR A 155 -1.25 -25.74 4.47
CA TYR A 155 -1.28 -26.06 5.91
C TYR A 155 -1.24 -27.56 6.20
N PHE A 156 -1.99 -28.36 5.43
CA PHE A 156 -2.01 -29.82 5.60
C PHE A 156 -0.90 -30.55 4.83
N GLU A 157 -0.17 -29.85 3.97
CA GLU A 157 0.84 -30.43 3.07
C GLU A 157 0.28 -31.61 2.23
N ASP A 158 -1.01 -31.55 1.89
CA ASP A 158 -1.72 -32.56 1.09
C ASP A 158 -2.42 -31.92 -0.12
N ARG A 159 -2.10 -32.44 -1.30
CA ARG A 159 -2.62 -31.99 -2.60
C ARG A 159 -4.05 -32.41 -2.88
N LYS A 160 -4.60 -33.37 -2.14
CA LYS A 160 -5.98 -33.86 -2.39
C LYS A 160 -7.03 -32.76 -2.26
N TYR A 161 -6.78 -31.77 -1.41
CA TYR A 161 -7.68 -30.64 -1.21
C TYR A 161 -7.64 -29.62 -2.36
N ALA A 162 -6.70 -29.73 -3.31
CA ALA A 162 -6.57 -28.77 -4.41
C ALA A 162 -7.69 -28.83 -5.46
N GLY A 163 -8.59 -29.82 -5.39
CA GLY A 163 -9.66 -30.02 -6.38
C GLY A 163 -10.64 -28.85 -6.51
N THR A 164 -10.77 -28.02 -5.48
CA THR A 164 -11.65 -26.83 -5.49
C THR A 164 -10.98 -25.56 -6.03
N ALA A 165 -9.66 -25.56 -6.22
CA ALA A 165 -8.92 -24.43 -6.78
C ALA A 165 -9.35 -24.02 -8.21
N PRO A 166 -9.57 -24.93 -9.18
CA PRO A 166 -9.99 -24.54 -10.53
C PRO A 166 -11.34 -23.83 -10.55
N ILE A 167 -12.28 -24.22 -9.67
CA ILE A 167 -13.60 -23.59 -9.55
C ILE A 167 -13.45 -22.12 -9.13
N GLY A 168 -12.55 -21.82 -8.18
CA GLY A 168 -12.21 -20.45 -7.80
C GLY A 168 -11.56 -19.65 -8.95
N GLY A 169 -10.72 -20.30 -9.76
CA GLY A 169 -10.13 -19.70 -10.95
C GLY A 169 -11.18 -19.28 -11.99
N PHE A 170 -12.18 -20.13 -12.25
CA PHE A 170 -13.31 -19.78 -13.12
C PHE A 170 -14.12 -18.62 -12.56
N ALA A 171 -14.31 -18.55 -11.24
CA ALA A 171 -14.98 -17.41 -10.60
C ALA A 171 -14.24 -16.09 -10.83
N PHE A 172 -12.90 -16.09 -10.80
CA PHE A 172 -12.11 -14.90 -11.15
C PHE A 172 -12.30 -14.50 -12.60
N ILE A 173 -12.20 -15.43 -13.54
CA ILE A 173 -12.41 -15.15 -14.98
C ILE A 173 -13.80 -14.54 -15.20
N ALA A 174 -14.84 -15.13 -14.60
CA ALA A 174 -16.20 -14.63 -14.69
C ALA A 174 -16.36 -13.24 -14.03
N ALA A 175 -15.64 -12.95 -12.94
CA ALA A 175 -15.61 -11.61 -12.35
C ALA A 175 -15.08 -10.58 -13.35
N TRP A 176 -13.93 -10.83 -13.96
CA TRP A 176 -13.36 -9.93 -14.97
C TRP A 176 -14.23 -9.81 -16.21
N ALA A 177 -14.82 -10.92 -16.67
CA ALA A 177 -15.77 -10.92 -17.79
C ALA A 177 -17.02 -10.08 -17.49
N SER A 178 -17.48 -10.04 -16.23
CA SER A 178 -18.64 -9.22 -15.85
C SER A 178 -18.44 -7.71 -16.03
N LEU A 179 -17.18 -7.25 -16.15
CA LEU A 179 -16.88 -5.85 -16.47
C LEU A 179 -17.13 -5.49 -17.94
N LEU A 180 -17.23 -6.49 -18.83
CA LEU A 180 -17.54 -6.28 -20.24
C LEU A 180 -19.04 -6.06 -20.51
N LEU A 181 -19.91 -6.40 -19.54
CA LEU A 181 -21.37 -6.27 -19.61
C LEU A 181 -21.84 -4.88 -19.17
#